data_AF-A0A392RZN7-F1
#
_entry.id   AF-A0A392RZN7-F1
#
_cell.length_a   1.000
_cell.length_b   1.000
_cell.length_c   1.000
_cell.angle_alpha   90.00
_cell.angle_beta   90.00
_cell.angle_gamma   90.00
#
_symmetry.space_group_name_H-M   'P 1'
#
loop_
_entity.id
_entity.type
_entity.pdbx_description
1 polymer ?
#
loop_
_entity_poly.entity_id
_entity_poly.type
_entity_poly.pdbx_seq_one_letter_code
_entity_poly.pdbx_strand_id
1 'polypeptide(L)'
;EATFHDGTKLITVHNPIARENGNLELALYGSFLPVPSLDMFIENKENSIIPGELKSEDGSLILNAGREAISLKVVNNGDRPI
;
A
#
# COMPACT_ATOMS: atom_id res chain seq x y z
N GLU A 1 12.55 -6.52 -8.82
CA GLU A 1 13.95 -6.77 -8.38
C GLU A 1 14.91 -6.11 -9.35
N ALA A 2 16.12 -5.79 -8.91
CA ALA A 2 17.18 -5.29 -9.79
C ALA A 2 18.56 -5.70 -9.24
N THR A 3 19.58 -5.65 -10.10
CA THR A 3 20.98 -5.93 -9.72
C THR A 3 21.65 -4.64 -9.22
N PHE A 4 22.02 -4.64 -7.94
CA PHE A 4 22.81 -3.59 -7.31
C PHE A 4 24.29 -4.00 -7.29
N HIS A 5 25.18 -3.10 -6.85
CA HIS A 5 26.60 -3.41 -6.71
C HIS A 5 26.88 -4.62 -5.79
N ASP A 6 25.94 -4.96 -4.91
CA ASP A 6 26.01 -6.08 -3.96
C ASP A 6 25.02 -7.22 -4.31
N GLY A 7 24.58 -7.30 -5.57
CA GLY A 7 23.72 -8.38 -6.09
C GLY A 7 22.23 -8.02 -6.19
N THR A 8 21.41 -9.02 -6.49
CA THR A 8 19.97 -8.85 -6.72
C THR A 8 19.22 -8.53 -5.44
N LYS A 9 18.35 -7.51 -5.48
CA LYS A 9 17.51 -7.11 -4.35
C LYS A 9 16.04 -6.97 -4.75
N LEU A 10 15.16 -7.31 -3.82
CA LEU A 10 13.75 -6.92 -3.84
C LEU A 10 13.61 -5.47 -3.42
N ILE A 11 12.80 -4.72 -4.17
CA ILE A 11 12.39 -3.36 -3.86
C ILE A 11 10.87 -3.35 -3.89
N THR A 12 10.26 -2.84 -2.83
CA THR A 12 8.83 -2.65 -2.73
C THR A 12 8.53 -1.17 -2.60
N VAL A 13 7.78 -0.63 -3.55
CA VAL A 13 7.28 0.75 -3.47
C VAL A 13 5.83 0.68 -3.00
N HIS A 14 5.61 1.04 -1.74
CA HIS A 14 4.27 1.09 -1.16
C HIS A 14 3.59 2.40 -1.56
N ASN A 15 2.31 2.32 -1.95
CA ASN A 15 1.47 3.47 -2.31
C ASN A 15 2.16 4.43 -3.31
N PRO A 16 2.51 3.98 -4.53
CA PRO A 16 3.33 4.77 -5.45
C PRO A 16 2.68 6.09 -5.92
N ILE A 17 1.34 6.15 -5.92
CA ILE A 17 0.58 7.34 -6.25
C ILE A 17 0.20 8.02 -4.92
N ALA A 18 1.11 8.85 -4.40
CA ALA A 18 0.99 9.48 -3.06
C ALA A 18 1.14 11.02 -3.07
N ARG A 19 1.22 11.62 -4.26
CA ARG A 19 1.29 13.07 -4.46
C ARG A 19 0.43 13.44 -5.65
N GLU A 20 -0.12 14.65 -5.61
CA GLU A 20 -0.88 15.21 -6.73
C GLU A 20 -0.02 15.28 -8.01
N ASN A 21 1.19 15.83 -7.87
CA ASN A 21 2.18 15.89 -8.94
C ASN A 21 3.46 15.15 -8.51
N GLY A 22 3.88 14.21 -9.34
CA GLY A 22 5.16 13.51 -9.17
C GLY A 22 6.35 14.39 -9.54
N ASN A 23 7.57 13.94 -9.20
CA ASN A 23 8.78 14.53 -9.76
C ASN A 23 8.99 13.95 -11.16
N LEU A 24 8.66 14.72 -12.20
CA LEU A 24 8.73 14.29 -13.59
C LEU A 24 10.18 14.11 -14.09
N GLU A 25 11.16 14.80 -13.50
CA GLU A 25 12.59 14.56 -13.80
C GLU A 25 13.02 13.16 -13.37
N LEU A 26 12.61 12.75 -12.16
CA LEU A 26 12.90 11.40 -11.65
C LEU A 26 12.10 10.33 -12.41
N ALA A 27 10.84 10.61 -12.77
CA ALA A 27 10.01 9.69 -13.55
C ALA A 27 10.60 9.42 -14.95
N LEU A 28 11.27 10.41 -15.53
CA LEU A 28 11.91 10.34 -16.86
C LEU A 28 13.43 10.13 -16.78
N TYR A 29 13.97 9.82 -15.60
CA TYR A 29 15.40 9.66 -15.40
C TYR A 29 15.99 8.59 -16.33
N GLY A 30 17.04 8.97 -17.08
CA GLY A 30 17.72 8.09 -18.03
C GLY A 30 17.02 7.89 -19.38
N SER A 31 15.84 8.51 -19.61
CA SER A 31 15.08 8.36 -20.85
C SER A 31 15.54 9.23 -22.01
N PHE A 32 16.29 10.31 -21.73
CA PHE A 32 16.61 11.39 -22.68
C PHE A 32 15.39 12.14 -23.27
N LEU A 33 14.20 11.96 -22.71
CA LEU A 33 13.01 12.72 -23.08
C LEU A 33 12.99 14.08 -22.37
N PRO A 34 12.48 15.15 -23.01
CA PRO A 34 12.28 16.42 -22.34
C PRO A 34 11.21 16.27 -21.26
N VAL A 35 11.42 16.93 -20.12
CA VAL A 35 10.44 16.95 -19.03
C VAL A 35 9.27 17.85 -19.44
N PRO A 36 8.04 17.33 -19.52
CA PRO A 36 6.88 18.14 -19.89
C PRO A 36 6.47 19.06 -18.73
N SER A 37 5.81 20.16 -19.06
CA SER A 37 5.15 21.01 -18.07
C SER A 37 3.85 20.36 -17.58
N LEU A 38 3.44 20.69 -16.34
CA LEU A 38 2.27 20.07 -15.69
C LEU A 38 0.94 20.42 -16.36
N ASP A 39 0.87 21.55 -17.06
CA ASP A 39 -0.30 21.98 -17.84
C ASP A 39 -0.63 21.06 -19.03
N MET A 40 0.30 20.19 -19.43
CA MET A 40 0.04 19.15 -20.43
C MET A 40 -0.89 18.04 -19.92
N PHE A 41 -1.07 17.92 -18.60
CA PHE A 41 -1.92 16.92 -17.97
C PHE A 41 -3.29 17.54 -17.66
N ILE A 42 -4.25 17.34 -18.56
CA ILE A 42 -5.61 17.89 -18.43
C ILE A 42 -6.40 17.03 -17.43
N GLU A 43 -7.09 17.69 -16.48
CA GLU A 43 -7.98 17.00 -15.54
C GLU A 43 -9.04 16.17 -16.27
N ASN A 44 -9.11 14.87 -15.95
CA ASN A 44 -10.21 14.02 -16.37
C ASN A 44 -11.27 13.99 -15.25
N LYS A 45 -12.51 14.40 -15.57
CA LYS A 45 -13.67 14.36 -14.67
C LYS A 45 -14.41 13.02 -14.72
N GLU A 46 -13.69 11.91 -14.90
CA GLU A 46 -14.31 10.59 -14.87
C GLU A 46 -14.80 10.23 -13.46
N ASN A 47 -15.91 9.52 -13.41
CA ASN A 47 -16.62 9.19 -12.18
C ASN A 47 -15.74 8.42 -11.18
N SER A 48 -15.90 8.75 -9.90
CA SER A 48 -15.19 8.22 -8.73
C SER A 48 -15.54 6.76 -8.38
N ILE A 49 -15.48 5.86 -9.36
CA ILE A 49 -15.70 4.43 -9.15
C ILE A 49 -14.42 3.86 -8.51
N ILE A 50 -14.56 3.17 -7.38
CA ILE A 50 -13.48 2.43 -6.74
C ILE A 50 -13.63 0.95 -7.14
N PRO A 51 -12.78 0.40 -8.02
CA PRO A 51 -12.86 -1.00 -8.41
C PRO A 51 -12.67 -1.92 -7.19
N GLY A 52 -13.58 -2.87 -7.02
CA GLY A 52 -13.53 -3.82 -5.90
C GLY A 52 -13.92 -3.24 -4.55
N GLU A 53 -14.59 -2.07 -4.51
CA GLU A 53 -15.12 -1.53 -3.26
C GLU A 53 -16.00 -2.55 -2.52
N LEU A 54 -15.74 -2.74 -1.23
CA LEU A 54 -16.58 -3.55 -0.36
C LEU A 54 -17.59 -2.63 0.32
N LYS A 55 -18.87 -2.97 0.19
CA LYS A 55 -19.97 -2.29 0.90
C LYS A 55 -20.44 -3.19 2.02
N SER A 56 -20.31 -2.71 3.25
CA SER A 56 -20.82 -3.36 4.45
C SER A 56 -21.68 -2.37 5.22
N GLU A 57 -22.68 -2.88 5.91
CA GLU A 57 -23.41 -2.08 6.90
C GLU A 57 -22.50 -1.70 8.07
N ASP A 58 -22.83 -0.58 8.71
CA ASP A 58 -22.17 -0.18 9.94
C ASP A 58 -22.51 -1.16 11.08
N GLY A 59 -21.50 -1.59 11.84
CA GLY A 59 -21.70 -2.46 12.99
C GLY A 59 -20.51 -3.36 13.29
N SER A 60 -20.72 -4.28 14.24
CA SER A 60 -19.72 -5.27 14.65
C SER A 60 -20.31 -6.68 14.57
N LEU A 61 -19.48 -7.65 14.20
CA LEU A 61 -19.85 -9.06 14.20
C LEU A 61 -19.48 -9.71 15.54
N ILE A 62 -20.40 -10.49 16.12
CA ILE A 62 -20.13 -11.30 17.31
C ILE A 62 -19.50 -12.62 16.86
N LEU A 63 -18.21 -12.80 17.19
CA LEU A 63 -17.53 -14.08 16.96
C LEU A 63 -17.85 -15.07 18.08
N ASN A 64 -18.01 -16.35 17.72
CA ASN A 64 -18.20 -17.44 18.69
C ASN A 64 -19.40 -17.26 19.65
N ALA A 65 -20.50 -16.67 19.16
CA ALA A 65 -21.70 -16.43 19.97
C ALA A 65 -22.17 -17.71 20.68
N GLY A 66 -22.47 -17.59 21.98
CA GLY A 66 -22.97 -18.68 22.81
C GLY A 66 -21.92 -19.72 23.24
N ARG A 67 -20.63 -19.53 22.91
CA ARG A 67 -19.56 -20.41 23.42
C ARG A 67 -19.02 -19.89 24.73
N GLU A 68 -18.80 -20.80 25.68
CA GLU A 68 -18.07 -20.47 26.91
C GLU A 68 -16.61 -20.15 26.57
N ALA A 69 -16.08 -19.11 27.21
CA ALA A 69 -14.70 -18.67 27.07
C ALA A 69 -14.08 -18.50 28.46
N ILE A 70 -12.77 -18.71 28.55
CA ILE A 70 -11.99 -18.52 29.77
C ILE A 70 -10.84 -17.55 29.51
N SER A 71 -10.45 -16.77 30.52
CA SER A 71 -9.28 -15.92 30.47
C SER A 71 -8.08 -16.64 31.10
N LEU A 72 -7.00 -16.77 30.34
CA LEU A 72 -5.77 -17.42 30.78
C LEU A 72 -4.63 -16.40 30.80
N LYS A 73 -3.81 -16.44 31.85
CA LYS A 73 -2.55 -15.70 31.89
C LYS A 73 -1.49 -16.50 31.15
N VAL A 74 -1.05 -16.01 30.00
CA VAL A 74 0.02 -16.61 29.22
C VAL A 74 1.31 -15.81 29.45
N VAL A 75 2.38 -16.50 29.83
CA VAL A 75 3.73 -15.90 29.98
C VAL A 75 4.71 -16.74 29.17
N ASN A 76 5.35 -16.14 28.17
CA ASN A 76 6.49 -16.74 27.49
C ASN A 76 7.77 -16.39 28.28
N ASN A 77 8.36 -17.38 28.93
CA ASN A 77 9.65 -17.24 29.63
C ASN A 77 10.85 -17.65 28.75
N GLY A 78 10.61 -17.94 27.48
CA GLY A 78 11.65 -18.27 26.52
C GLY A 78 12.45 -17.03 26.09
N ASP A 79 13.58 -17.30 25.44
CA ASP A 79 14.47 -16.29 24.89
C ASP A 79 14.11 -15.87 23.45
N ARG A 80 13.04 -16.46 22.89
CA ARG A 80 12.60 -16.28 21.51
C ARG A 80 11.08 -16.11 21.40
N PRO A 81 10.60 -15.43 20.34
CA PRO A 81 9.16 -15.28 20.08
C PRO A 81 8.45 -16.63 19.89
N ILE A 82 7.23 -16.73 20.43
CA ILE A 82 6.23 -17.79 20.18
C ILE A 82 4.99 -17.11 19.61
#